data_AF-A0A2M7RV92-F1
#
_entry.id   AF-A0A2M7RV92-F1
#
_cell.length_a   1.000
_cell.length_b   1.000
_cell.length_c   1.000
_cell.angle_alpha   90.00
_cell.angle_beta   90.00
_cell.angle_gamma   90.00
#
_symmetry.space_group_name_H-M   'P 1'
#
loop_
_entity.id
_entity.type
_entity.pdbx_description
1 polymer ?
#
loop_
_entity_poly.entity_id
_entity_poly.type
_entity_poly.pdbx_seq_one_letter_code
_entity_poly.pdbx_strand_id
1 'polypeptide(L)'
;AQIDVEHDLLAAARAVSGNTSGLVAILGTGANTCLYDGKNITTNIPALGYLLGDEGSGAHLGMGFIKKYLHHEFSEKINEEFSQAYPNLNLNKILDAVYKQALPNRFLAQFSRFVHAHAEDDKIKALIIACMNEFFEKYICKYPNYSAYKLNLVGSVAFYYQNFIREIALIHQIEIDTIIKQPIDALVKYHCNA
;
A
#
# COMPACT_ATOMS: atom_id res chain seq x y z
N ALA A 1 -16.53 5.29 30.93
CA ALA A 1 -15.65 5.07 29.77
C ALA A 1 -16.51 5.13 28.53
N GLN A 2 -16.19 6.01 27.58
CA GLN A 2 -16.84 6.06 26.28
C GLN A 2 -16.06 5.12 25.34
N ILE A 3 -16.74 4.13 24.76
CA ILE A 3 -16.12 3.17 23.84
C ILE A 3 -16.54 3.59 22.43
N ASP A 4 -15.64 4.26 21.72
CA ASP A 4 -15.86 4.60 20.32
C ASP A 4 -15.27 3.48 19.44
N VAL A 5 -16.15 2.76 18.73
CA VAL A 5 -15.76 1.74 17.74
C VAL A 5 -15.92 2.38 16.36
N GLU A 6 -14.80 2.73 15.75
CA GLU A 6 -14.75 3.42 14.46
C GLU A 6 -14.00 2.60 13.41
N HIS A 7 -14.28 2.87 12.14
CA HIS A 7 -13.63 2.18 11.02
C HIS A 7 -12.11 2.46 11.01
N ASP A 8 -11.32 1.47 10.59
CA ASP A 8 -9.85 1.54 10.46
C ASP A 8 -9.35 2.81 9.75
N LEU A 9 -10.10 3.27 8.75
CA LEU A 9 -9.82 4.45 7.95
C LEU A 9 -9.95 5.76 8.74
N LEU A 10 -10.92 5.85 9.65
CA LEU A 10 -11.08 7.03 10.50
C LEU A 10 -9.99 7.08 11.57
N ALA A 11 -9.62 5.92 12.12
CA ALA A 11 -8.48 5.82 13.02
C ALA A 11 -7.18 6.23 12.31
N ALA A 12 -6.95 5.76 11.08
CA ALA A 12 -5.82 6.21 10.26
C ALA A 12 -5.86 7.72 10.02
N ALA A 13 -7.00 8.28 9.65
CA ALA A 13 -7.15 9.72 9.39
C ALA A 13 -6.84 10.58 10.62
N ARG A 14 -7.36 10.22 11.79
CA ARG A 14 -7.05 10.90 13.05
C ARG A 14 -5.57 10.79 13.41
N ALA A 15 -4.94 9.63 13.15
CA ALA A 15 -3.53 9.40 13.43
C ALA A 15 -2.60 10.31 12.63
N VAL A 16 -2.90 10.55 11.35
CA VAL A 16 -1.98 11.29 10.45
C VAL A 16 -2.40 12.72 10.16
N SER A 17 -3.69 13.02 10.19
CA SER A 17 -4.23 14.34 9.85
C SER A 17 -4.77 15.07 11.08
N GLY A 18 -4.95 14.40 12.22
CA GLY A 18 -5.46 15.02 13.45
C GLY A 18 -6.81 15.71 13.22
N ASN A 19 -6.81 17.05 13.28
CA ASN A 19 -7.98 17.90 13.04
C ASN A 19 -7.91 18.69 11.73
N THR A 20 -6.98 18.33 10.83
CA THR A 20 -6.77 19.00 9.54
C THR A 20 -7.41 18.19 8.42
N SER A 21 -8.01 18.88 7.47
CA SER A 21 -8.56 18.24 6.26
C SER A 21 -7.44 17.74 5.34
N GLY A 22 -7.66 16.60 4.68
CA GLY A 22 -6.67 16.03 3.77
C GLY A 22 -7.06 14.67 3.22
N LEU A 23 -6.28 14.21 2.24
CA LEU A 23 -6.38 12.85 1.72
C LEU A 23 -5.63 11.91 2.66
N VAL A 24 -6.23 10.76 2.95
CA VAL A 24 -5.66 9.73 3.82
C VAL A 24 -5.68 8.40 3.06
N ALA A 25 -4.58 7.69 3.09
CA ALA A 25 -4.44 6.38 2.49
C ALA A 25 -3.84 5.37 3.47
N ILE A 26 -4.34 4.14 3.43
CA ILE A 26 -3.73 2.99 4.08
C ILE A 26 -3.11 2.13 2.98
N LEU A 27 -1.80 1.89 3.05
CA LEU A 27 -1.09 0.94 2.19
C LEU A 27 -0.39 -0.13 3.05
N GLY A 28 -1.02 -1.30 3.12
CA GLY A 28 -0.54 -2.48 3.84
C GLY A 28 -0.66 -3.72 2.96
N THR A 29 -1.26 -4.79 3.50
CA THR A 29 -1.62 -5.97 2.68
C THR A 29 -2.59 -5.59 1.55
N GLY A 30 -3.57 -4.72 1.84
CA GLY A 30 -4.48 -4.10 0.86
C GLY A 30 -4.29 -2.58 0.82
N ALA A 31 -5.16 -1.89 0.07
CA ALA A 31 -5.17 -0.44 -0.01
C ALA A 31 -6.57 0.11 0.31
N ASN A 32 -6.64 1.26 0.96
CA ASN A 32 -7.89 1.98 1.16
C ASN A 32 -7.61 3.49 1.26
N THR A 33 -8.55 4.34 0.85
CA THR A 33 -8.33 5.79 0.80
C THR A 33 -9.57 6.57 1.21
N CYS A 34 -9.43 7.76 1.78
CA CYS A 34 -10.52 8.69 1.99
C CYS A 34 -10.10 10.15 1.90
N LEU A 35 -11.10 11.01 1.76
CA LEU A 35 -11.02 12.43 2.08
C LEU A 35 -11.56 12.65 3.50
N TYR A 36 -10.76 13.33 4.32
CA TYR A 36 -11.08 13.66 5.71
C TYR A 36 -11.26 15.18 5.83
N ASP A 37 -12.28 15.63 6.57
CA ASP A 37 -12.56 17.07 6.78
C ASP A 37 -11.93 17.65 8.05
N GLY A 38 -11.16 16.85 8.79
CA GLY A 38 -10.65 17.21 10.12
C GLY A 38 -11.46 16.61 11.27
N LYS A 39 -12.62 16.00 10.99
CA LYS A 39 -13.44 15.31 12.00
C LYS A 39 -14.02 13.98 11.51
N ASN A 40 -14.52 13.95 10.28
CA ASN A 40 -15.20 12.83 9.65
C ASN A 40 -14.63 12.54 8.25
N ILE A 41 -14.89 11.33 7.77
CA ILE A 41 -14.66 10.97 6.37
C ILE A 41 -15.80 11.53 5.53
N THR A 42 -15.48 12.36 4.55
CA THR A 42 -16.46 12.98 3.64
C THR A 42 -16.60 12.22 2.33
N THR A 43 -15.56 11.50 1.91
CA THR A 43 -15.57 10.67 0.71
C THR A 43 -14.63 9.50 0.89
N ASN A 44 -15.03 8.32 0.43
CA ASN A 44 -14.22 7.12 0.39
C ASN A 44 -14.38 6.49 -1.00
N ILE A 45 -13.28 6.17 -1.64
CA ILE A 45 -13.28 5.33 -2.84
C ILE A 45 -13.18 3.88 -2.37
N PRO A 46 -14.18 3.02 -2.64
CA PRO A 46 -14.20 1.67 -2.14
C PRO A 46 -12.99 0.86 -2.60
N ALA A 47 -12.36 0.16 -1.67
CA ALA A 47 -11.38 -0.87 -2.00
C ALA A 47 -12.09 -2.04 -2.69
N LEU A 48 -11.61 -2.45 -3.87
CA LEU A 48 -12.15 -3.59 -4.62
C LEU A 48 -11.48 -4.92 -4.24
N GLY A 49 -10.55 -4.88 -3.26
CA GLY A 49 -9.79 -6.02 -2.78
C GLY A 49 -8.71 -6.47 -3.76
N TYR A 50 -7.80 -7.32 -3.29
CA TYR A 50 -6.57 -7.70 -3.97
C TYR A 50 -6.68 -8.22 -5.41
N LEU A 51 -7.86 -8.68 -5.85
CA LEU A 51 -8.09 -9.21 -7.19
C LEU A 51 -8.59 -8.16 -8.18
N LEU A 52 -9.43 -7.22 -7.73
CA LEU A 52 -10.09 -6.22 -8.58
C LEU A 52 -9.59 -4.79 -8.32
N GLY A 53 -8.75 -4.60 -7.30
CA GLY A 53 -8.15 -3.34 -6.94
C GLY A 53 -7.00 -3.54 -5.94
N ASP A 54 -6.99 -2.78 -4.86
CA ASP A 54 -5.86 -2.67 -3.92
C ASP A 54 -4.55 -2.25 -4.59
N GLU A 55 -4.60 -1.49 -5.69
CA GLU A 55 -3.42 -0.95 -6.36
C GLU A 55 -2.54 -0.18 -5.35
N GLY A 56 -1.22 -0.37 -5.44
CA GLY A 56 -0.25 0.15 -4.46
C GLY A 56 -0.07 -0.69 -3.20
N SER A 57 -0.92 -1.70 -2.96
CA SER A 57 -0.79 -2.58 -1.80
C SER A 57 0.34 -3.61 -1.94
N GLY A 58 0.69 -4.24 -0.82
CA GLY A 58 1.64 -5.34 -0.80
C GLY A 58 1.14 -6.55 -1.57
N ALA A 59 -0.16 -6.86 -1.51
CA ALA A 59 -0.74 -7.96 -2.29
C ALA A 59 -0.66 -7.69 -3.79
N HIS A 60 -0.95 -6.45 -4.20
CA HIS A 60 -0.85 -6.02 -5.59
C HIS A 60 0.59 -6.10 -6.11
N LEU A 61 1.54 -5.55 -5.36
CA LEU A 61 2.96 -5.59 -5.71
C LEU A 61 3.51 -7.02 -5.75
N GLY A 62 3.15 -7.84 -4.76
CA GLY A 62 3.54 -9.26 -4.70
C GLY A 62 2.95 -10.08 -5.85
N MET A 63 1.68 -9.84 -6.20
CA MET A 63 1.06 -10.45 -7.38
C MET A 63 1.80 -10.09 -8.66
N GLY A 64 2.12 -8.80 -8.86
CA GLY A 64 2.90 -8.35 -10.01
C GLY A 64 4.27 -9.01 -10.08
N PHE A 65 4.97 -9.11 -8.96
CA PHE A 65 6.26 -9.81 -8.87
C PHE A 65 6.13 -11.30 -9.24
N ILE A 66 5.19 -12.02 -8.62
CA ILE A 66 5.02 -13.46 -8.86
C ILE A 66 4.66 -13.74 -10.32
N LYS A 67 3.79 -12.93 -10.94
CA LYS A 67 3.47 -13.05 -12.37
C LYS A 67 4.75 -12.96 -13.22
N LYS A 68 5.54 -11.91 -13.03
CA LYS A 68 6.80 -11.70 -13.78
C LYS A 68 7.81 -12.82 -13.54
N TYR A 69 7.92 -13.31 -12.30
CA TYR A 69 8.77 -14.44 -11.95
C TYR A 69 8.34 -15.73 -12.68
N LEU A 70 7.04 -16.05 -12.67
CA LEU A 70 6.51 -17.23 -13.38
C LEU A 70 6.64 -17.15 -14.89
N HIS A 71 6.70 -15.94 -15.46
CA HIS A 71 6.97 -15.70 -16.88
C HIS A 71 8.46 -15.57 -17.22
N HIS A 72 9.37 -15.82 -16.27
CA HIS A 72 10.82 -15.71 -16.45
C HIS A 72 11.27 -14.32 -16.95
N GLU A 73 10.59 -13.26 -16.50
CA GLU A 73 10.88 -11.89 -16.95
C GLU A 73 12.06 -11.25 -16.21
N PHE A 74 12.52 -11.81 -15.09
CA PHE A 74 13.67 -11.30 -14.32
C PHE A 74 15.00 -11.91 -14.79
N SER A 75 16.11 -11.29 -14.37
CA SER A 75 17.45 -11.83 -14.59
C SER A 75 17.63 -13.17 -13.85
N GLU A 76 18.56 -13.99 -14.32
CA GLU A 76 18.91 -15.26 -13.67
C GLU A 76 19.25 -15.07 -12.19
N LYS A 77 20.04 -14.03 -11.87
CA LYS A 77 20.39 -13.65 -10.50
C LYS A 77 19.15 -13.46 -9.61
N ILE A 78 18.18 -12.65 -10.03
CA ILE A 78 16.95 -12.41 -9.24
C ILE A 78 16.14 -13.71 -9.09
N ASN A 79 16.06 -14.52 -10.14
CA ASN A 79 15.36 -15.80 -10.10
C ASN A 79 16.01 -16.78 -9.12
N GLU A 80 17.34 -16.86 -9.08
CA GLU A 80 18.10 -17.67 -8.14
C GLU A 80 17.93 -17.18 -6.70
N GLU A 81 18.11 -15.87 -6.46
CA GLU A 81 17.94 -15.25 -5.14
C GLU A 81 16.51 -15.47 -4.59
N PHE A 82 15.49 -15.35 -5.45
CA PHE A 82 14.11 -15.64 -5.06
C PHE A 82 13.90 -17.12 -4.74
N SER A 83 14.43 -18.01 -5.58
CA SER A 83 14.30 -19.46 -5.36
C SER A 83 15.02 -19.91 -4.08
N GLN A 84 16.16 -19.29 -3.74
CA GLN A 84 16.88 -19.53 -2.49
C GLN A 84 16.12 -18.97 -1.27
N ALA A 85 15.50 -17.80 -1.40
CA ALA A 85 14.69 -17.22 -0.34
C ALA A 85 13.39 -18.02 -0.07
N TYR A 86 12.86 -18.69 -1.09
CA TYR A 86 11.62 -19.47 -1.03
C TYR A 86 11.80 -20.88 -1.62
N PRO A 87 12.67 -21.74 -1.04
CA PRO A 87 13.11 -23.00 -1.64
C PRO A 87 11.99 -24.04 -1.80
N ASN A 88 10.92 -23.87 -1.03
CA ASN A 88 9.76 -24.73 -1.06
C ASN A 88 8.68 -24.24 -2.02
N LEU A 89 8.84 -23.08 -2.64
CA LEU A 89 7.83 -22.46 -3.48
C LEU A 89 8.01 -22.93 -4.93
N ASN A 90 6.98 -23.58 -5.46
CA ASN A 90 6.92 -23.97 -6.86
C ASN A 90 5.55 -23.57 -7.45
N LEU A 91 5.40 -23.71 -8.77
CA LEU A 91 4.17 -23.33 -9.47
C LEU A 91 2.92 -23.93 -8.82
N ASN A 92 2.93 -25.22 -8.50
CA ASN A 92 1.77 -25.89 -7.89
C ASN A 92 1.41 -25.28 -6.52
N LYS A 93 2.41 -24.96 -5.69
CA LYS A 93 2.16 -24.32 -4.39
C LYS A 93 1.69 -22.88 -4.53
N ILE A 94 2.19 -22.14 -5.51
CA ILE A 94 1.72 -20.78 -5.80
C ILE A 94 0.25 -20.83 -6.22
N LEU A 95 -0.10 -21.69 -7.18
CA LEU A 95 -1.48 -21.83 -7.65
C LEU A 95 -2.42 -22.30 -6.53
N ASP A 96 -1.99 -23.27 -5.71
CA ASP A 96 -2.76 -23.73 -4.56
C ASP A 96 -3.00 -22.59 -3.55
N ALA A 97 -1.95 -21.84 -3.21
CA ALA A 97 -2.03 -20.71 -2.27
C ALA A 97 -2.93 -19.57 -2.78
N VAL A 98 -2.91 -19.30 -4.09
CA VAL A 98 -3.69 -18.19 -4.69
C VAL A 98 -5.16 -18.56 -4.90
N TYR A 99 -5.46 -19.80 -5.30
CA TYR A 99 -6.80 -20.19 -5.74
C TYR A 99 -7.58 -21.06 -4.75
N LYS A 100 -6.91 -21.74 -3.81
CA LYS A 100 -7.54 -22.76 -2.95
C LYS A 100 -7.38 -22.51 -1.46
N GLN A 101 -6.28 -21.87 -1.05
CA GLN A 101 -6.02 -21.62 0.36
C GLN A 101 -6.69 -20.35 0.89
N ALA A 102 -6.82 -20.28 2.22
CA ALA A 102 -7.31 -19.08 2.89
C ALA A 102 -6.29 -17.93 2.79
N LEU A 103 -6.79 -16.70 2.73
CA LEU A 103 -6.00 -15.45 2.79
C LEU A 103 -4.93 -15.31 1.67
N PRO A 104 -5.29 -15.50 0.38
CA PRO A 104 -4.36 -15.39 -0.75
C PRO A 104 -3.68 -14.01 -0.83
N ASN A 105 -4.39 -12.95 -0.42
CA ASN A 105 -3.84 -11.59 -0.34
C ASN A 105 -2.63 -11.50 0.61
N ARG A 106 -2.68 -12.16 1.77
CA ARG A 106 -1.54 -12.19 2.72
C ARG A 106 -0.37 -12.99 2.17
N PHE A 107 -0.67 -14.13 1.54
CA PHE A 107 0.34 -14.93 0.85
C PHE A 107 1.07 -14.11 -0.22
N LEU A 108 0.34 -13.35 -1.05
CA LEU A 108 0.96 -12.49 -2.05
C LEU A 108 1.74 -11.32 -1.43
N ALA A 109 1.16 -10.67 -0.41
CA ALA A 109 1.78 -9.53 0.23
C ALA A 109 3.13 -9.84 0.90
N GLN A 110 3.38 -11.10 1.28
CA GLN A 110 4.67 -11.49 1.87
C GLN A 110 5.85 -11.24 0.91
N PHE A 111 5.63 -11.33 -0.40
CA PHE A 111 6.67 -11.15 -1.41
C PHE A 111 7.09 -9.68 -1.58
N SER A 112 6.30 -8.72 -1.08
CA SER A 112 6.70 -7.32 -1.03
C SER A 112 8.04 -7.12 -0.30
N ARG A 113 8.33 -7.93 0.73
CA ARG A 113 9.64 -7.85 1.41
C ARG A 113 10.81 -8.16 0.48
N PHE A 114 10.66 -9.17 -0.38
CA PHE A 114 11.68 -9.53 -1.36
C PHE A 114 11.83 -8.42 -2.40
N VAL A 115 10.71 -7.89 -2.91
CA VAL A 115 10.68 -6.77 -3.85
C VAL A 115 11.42 -5.56 -3.29
N HIS A 116 11.14 -5.16 -2.04
CA HIS A 116 11.83 -4.04 -1.40
C HIS A 116 13.34 -4.27 -1.26
N ALA A 117 13.76 -5.48 -0.88
CA ALA A 117 15.17 -5.80 -0.71
C ALA A 117 15.99 -5.68 -2.01
N HIS A 118 15.34 -5.72 -3.18
CA HIS A 118 15.96 -5.62 -4.49
C HIS A 118 15.45 -4.40 -5.27
N ALA A 119 15.03 -3.34 -4.58
CA ALA A 119 14.46 -2.15 -5.21
C ALA A 119 15.44 -1.38 -6.12
N GLU A 120 16.75 -1.68 -6.04
CA GLU A 120 17.79 -1.13 -6.92
C GLU A 120 17.93 -1.89 -8.26
N ASP A 121 17.35 -3.09 -8.40
CA ASP A 121 17.31 -3.77 -9.70
C ASP A 121 16.31 -3.05 -10.63
N ASP A 122 16.73 -2.74 -11.86
CA ASP A 122 15.93 -1.93 -12.79
C ASP A 122 14.53 -2.50 -13.06
N LYS A 123 14.39 -3.81 -13.19
CA LYS A 123 13.10 -4.45 -13.48
C LYS A 123 12.19 -4.44 -12.25
N ILE A 124 12.76 -4.64 -11.07
CA ILE A 124 12.02 -4.57 -9.80
C ILE A 124 11.63 -3.12 -9.49
N LYS A 125 12.54 -2.17 -9.71
CA LYS A 125 12.27 -0.74 -9.60
C LYS A 125 11.12 -0.31 -10.51
N ALA A 126 11.14 -0.73 -11.77
CA ALA A 126 10.06 -0.47 -12.72
C ALA A 126 8.72 -1.06 -12.25
N LEU A 127 8.72 -2.27 -11.68
CA LEU A 127 7.52 -2.87 -11.09
C LEU A 127 6.98 -2.03 -9.91
N ILE A 128 7.85 -1.56 -9.01
CA ILE A 128 7.46 -0.71 -7.87
C ILE A 128 6.85 0.60 -8.38
N ILE A 129 7.54 1.28 -9.31
CA ILE A 129 7.08 2.54 -9.91
C ILE A 129 5.70 2.37 -10.55
N ALA A 130 5.51 1.33 -11.37
CA ALA A 130 4.23 1.06 -12.00
C ALA A 130 3.12 0.82 -10.97
N CYS A 131 3.40 0.00 -9.95
CA CYS A 131 2.45 -0.28 -8.86
C CYS A 131 2.05 0.97 -8.09
N MET A 132 3.00 1.87 -7.79
CA MET A 132 2.70 3.13 -7.10
C MET A 132 1.94 4.08 -8.02
N ASN A 133 2.32 4.18 -9.30
CA ASN A 133 1.61 5.02 -10.27
C ASN A 133 0.13 4.62 -10.42
N GLU A 134 -0.15 3.32 -10.50
CA GLU A 134 -1.52 2.81 -10.56
C GLU A 134 -2.33 3.18 -9.32
N PHE A 135 -1.74 3.16 -8.12
CA PHE A 135 -2.41 3.64 -6.91
C PHE A 135 -2.85 5.09 -7.01
N PHE A 136 -1.99 5.98 -7.52
CA PHE A 136 -2.36 7.38 -7.72
C PHE A 136 -3.47 7.52 -8.76
N GLU A 137 -3.34 6.86 -9.92
CA GLU A 137 -4.31 6.97 -11.01
C GLU A 137 -5.70 6.41 -10.66
N LYS A 138 -5.75 5.30 -9.91
CA LYS A 138 -6.99 4.58 -9.60
C LYS A 138 -7.67 5.08 -8.34
N TYR A 139 -6.92 5.62 -7.37
CA TYR A 139 -7.48 6.14 -6.12
C TYR A 139 -7.28 7.64 -5.97
N ILE A 140 -6.04 8.09 -5.78
CA ILE A 140 -5.80 9.46 -5.31
C ILE A 140 -6.30 10.52 -6.29
N CYS A 141 -6.01 10.35 -7.58
CA CYS A 141 -6.40 11.31 -8.63
C CYS A 141 -7.90 11.25 -8.97
N LYS A 142 -8.68 10.34 -8.34
CA LYS A 142 -10.14 10.25 -8.51
C LYS A 142 -10.91 11.10 -7.51
N TYR A 143 -10.26 11.62 -6.47
CA TYR A 143 -10.91 12.54 -5.55
C TYR A 143 -11.14 13.91 -6.22
N PRO A 144 -12.31 14.54 -6.03
CA PRO A 144 -12.56 15.89 -6.51
C PRO A 144 -11.53 16.87 -5.91
N ASN A 145 -10.91 17.69 -6.76
CA ASN A 145 -9.88 18.66 -6.38
C ASN A 145 -8.72 18.04 -5.57
N TYR A 146 -8.32 16.80 -5.88
CA TYR A 146 -7.30 16.06 -5.12
C TYR A 146 -6.00 16.88 -4.90
N SER A 147 -5.58 17.68 -5.88
CA SER A 147 -4.35 18.47 -5.83
C SER A 147 -4.40 19.64 -4.83
N ALA A 148 -5.58 20.01 -4.33
CA ALA A 148 -5.74 21.01 -3.28
C ALA A 148 -5.48 20.44 -1.88
N TYR A 149 -5.42 19.11 -1.74
CA TYR A 149 -5.23 18.42 -0.47
C TYR A 149 -3.84 17.80 -0.38
N LYS A 150 -3.29 17.78 0.84
CA LYS A 150 -2.11 16.96 1.12
C LYS A 150 -2.50 15.51 1.32
N LEU A 151 -1.64 14.60 0.88
CA LEU A 151 -1.79 13.16 1.08
C LEU A 151 -1.04 12.71 2.32
N ASN A 152 -1.72 11.96 3.17
CA ASN A 152 -1.18 11.30 4.34
C ASN A 152 -1.31 9.80 4.20
N LEU A 153 -0.27 9.04 4.57
CA LEU A 153 -0.27 7.60 4.41
C LEU A 153 0.05 6.86 5.70
N VAL A 154 -0.63 5.72 5.90
CA VAL A 154 -0.41 4.78 6.99
C VAL A 154 -0.13 3.39 6.42
N GLY A 155 0.80 2.66 7.02
CA GLY A 155 0.96 1.23 6.78
C GLY A 155 2.37 0.82 6.38
N SER A 156 2.60 -0.49 6.39
CA SER A 156 3.93 -1.04 6.13
C SER A 156 4.43 -0.72 4.73
N VAL A 157 3.57 -0.82 3.70
CA VAL A 157 3.97 -0.55 2.32
C VAL A 157 4.20 0.93 2.12
N ALA A 158 3.32 1.79 2.65
CA ALA A 158 3.53 3.23 2.66
C ALA A 158 4.90 3.62 3.25
N PHE A 159 5.27 3.02 4.38
CA PHE A 159 6.51 3.35 5.08
C PHE A 159 7.77 2.86 4.35
N TYR A 160 7.79 1.58 3.90
CA TYR A 160 8.98 1.01 3.26
C TYR A 160 9.21 1.57 1.85
N TYR A 161 8.15 1.89 1.12
CA TYR A 161 8.25 2.42 -0.25
C TYR A 161 8.11 3.96 -0.31
N GLN A 162 8.24 4.66 0.82
CA GLN A 162 7.97 6.10 0.91
C GLN A 162 8.74 6.94 -0.12
N ASN A 163 9.97 6.56 -0.47
CA ASN A 163 10.78 7.28 -1.45
C ASN A 163 10.14 7.22 -2.84
N PHE A 164 9.70 6.02 -3.26
CA PHE A 164 8.97 5.83 -4.52
C PHE A 164 7.63 6.55 -4.50
N ILE A 165 6.88 6.46 -3.40
CA ILE A 165 5.58 7.11 -3.27
C ILE A 165 5.74 8.63 -3.39
N ARG A 166 6.77 9.23 -2.76
CA ARG A 166 7.07 10.66 -2.88
C ARG A 166 7.45 11.05 -4.31
N GLU A 167 8.25 10.24 -5.00
CA GLU A 167 8.59 10.47 -6.41
C GLU A 167 7.34 10.49 -7.30
N ILE A 168 6.45 9.50 -7.15
CA ILE A 168 5.21 9.43 -7.92
C ILE A 168 4.25 10.56 -7.54
N ALA A 169 4.17 10.94 -6.26
CA ALA A 169 3.33 12.07 -5.84
C ALA A 169 3.72 13.37 -6.52
N LEU A 170 5.03 13.63 -6.73
CA LEU A 170 5.51 14.81 -7.47
C LEU A 170 5.01 14.82 -8.92
N ILE A 171 5.00 13.65 -9.58
CA ILE A 171 4.50 13.51 -10.97
C ILE A 171 3.00 13.85 -11.04
N HIS A 172 2.23 13.40 -10.04
CA HIS A 172 0.80 13.67 -9.94
C HIS A 172 0.46 15.02 -9.29
N GLN A 173 1.46 15.86 -8.98
CA GLN A 173 1.28 17.19 -8.37
C GLN A 173 0.56 17.14 -7.00
N ILE A 174 0.95 16.18 -6.16
CA ILE A 174 0.40 16.00 -4.81
C ILE A 174 1.51 16.15 -3.78
N GLU A 175 1.27 16.98 -2.78
CA GLU A 175 2.15 17.10 -1.63
C GLU A 175 1.86 15.97 -0.63
N ILE A 176 2.90 15.23 -0.24
CA ILE A 176 2.81 14.26 0.85
C ILE A 176 3.22 14.94 2.16
N ASP A 177 2.30 14.96 3.11
CA ASP A 177 2.51 15.48 4.45
C ASP A 177 3.13 14.39 5.34
N THR A 178 2.30 13.51 5.90
CA THR A 178 2.76 12.49 6.86
C THR A 178 2.74 11.08 6.27
N ILE A 179 3.80 10.30 6.54
CA ILE A 179 3.83 8.84 6.32
C ILE A 179 4.23 8.14 7.62
N ILE A 180 3.38 7.24 8.14
CA ILE A 180 3.68 6.43 9.33
C ILE A 180 3.48 4.94 9.08
N LYS A 181 4.25 4.10 9.80
CA LYS A 181 4.17 2.64 9.65
C LYS A 181 2.97 2.02 10.36
N GLN A 182 2.70 2.44 11.59
CA GLN A 182 1.58 1.95 12.40
C GLN A 182 0.88 3.14 13.05
N PRO A 183 -0.46 3.15 13.13
CA PRO A 183 -1.20 4.28 13.67
C PRO A 183 -1.14 4.36 15.21
N ILE A 184 -0.72 3.29 15.91
CA ILE A 184 -0.90 3.16 17.36
C ILE A 184 -0.17 4.26 18.15
N ASP A 185 1.08 4.55 17.82
CA ASP A 185 1.87 5.58 18.51
C ASP A 185 1.33 6.99 18.26
N ALA A 186 0.74 7.22 17.08
CA ALA A 186 0.16 8.49 16.71
C ALA A 186 -1.24 8.70 17.32
N LEU A 187 -2.04 7.63 17.41
CA LEU A 187 -3.35 7.66 18.07
C LEU A 187 -3.24 7.92 19.56
N VAL A 188 -2.25 7.35 20.24
CA VAL A 188 -1.99 7.65 21.66
C VAL A 188 -1.75 9.16 21.84
N LYS A 189 -0.95 9.79 20.99
CA LYS A 189 -0.72 11.24 21.04
C LYS A 189 -1.99 12.05 20.74
N TYR A 190 -2.79 11.63 19.78
CA TYR A 190 -4.05 12.30 19.44
C TYR A 190 -5.03 12.30 20.60
N HIS A 191 -5.22 11.15 21.26
CA HIS A 191 -6.18 11.01 22.37
C HIS A 191 -5.66 11.53 23.71
N CYS A 192 -4.35 11.62 23.92
CA CYS A 192 -3.77 12.17 25.16
C CYS A 192 -3.67 13.70 25.15
N ASN A 193 -3.71 14.35 23.98
CA ASN A 193 -3.63 15.80 23.82
C ASN A 193 -4.97 16.44 23.38
N ALA A 194 -6.06 15.66 23.37
CA ALA A 194 -7.41 16.12 23.06
C ALA A 194 -8.14 16.65 24.31
#